data_AF-A0A174NZ85-F1
#
_entry.id   AF-A0A174NZ85-F1
#
_cell.length_a   1.000
_cell.length_b   1.000
_cell.length_c   1.000
_cell.angle_alpha   90.00
_cell.angle_beta   90.00
_cell.angle_gamma   90.00
#
_symmetry.space_group_name_H-M   'P 1'
#
loop_
_entity.id
_entity.type
_entity.pdbx_description
1 polymer ?
#
loop_
_entity_poly.entity_id
_entity_poly.type
_entity_poly.pdbx_seq_one_letter_code
_entity_poly.pdbx_strand_id
1 'polypeptide(L)'
;MKNKKVTSMFLSCALGFCVLFGYGSTSSAAETQQNTSTEEDNQDDSEASESTAQDDQEAAEQLLTDLKGTYQELWPVILADEYNQLWLDDSAAIVGDDNAEAAVEKMSSMVTGTVTGEEAVETYKDGNMAYDCDFLQDVDQFTFDGTTISGSDKDGKELFKHTYHYEGMEETRGLYIYESDDADSGEFTYFCIAPDTMDTTWHIEFRYGSDLDALGQYDAGDYAYWLAAGISTDYTQEDIENCIQLFCTENLSEAE
;
A
#
# COMPACT_ATOMS: atom_id res chain seq x y z
N MET A 1 -18.47 31.74 16.21
CA MET A 1 -18.60 30.46 15.49
C MET A 1 -18.29 30.72 14.03
N LYS A 2 -17.04 30.52 13.63
CA LYS A 2 -16.58 30.63 12.24
C LYS A 2 -16.16 29.23 11.83
N ASN A 3 -16.95 28.59 10.98
CA ASN A 3 -16.66 27.28 10.40
C ASN A 3 -15.45 27.45 9.47
N LYS A 4 -14.31 26.90 9.84
CA LYS A 4 -13.25 26.59 8.87
C LYS A 4 -13.56 25.22 8.32
N LYS A 5 -13.90 25.16 7.03
CA LYS A 5 -13.82 23.93 6.26
C LYS A 5 -12.32 23.63 6.14
N VAL A 6 -11.87 22.58 6.81
CA VAL A 6 -10.57 21.98 6.50
C VAL A 6 -10.83 21.14 5.26
N THR A 7 -10.24 21.59 4.15
CA THR A 7 -10.22 20.81 2.92
C THR A 7 -9.20 19.71 3.17
N SER A 8 -9.67 18.49 3.42
CA SER A 8 -8.82 17.30 3.46
C SER A 8 -8.12 17.21 2.11
N MET A 9 -6.79 17.34 2.12
CA MET A 9 -5.96 17.18 0.95
C MET A 9 -5.78 15.67 0.84
N PHE A 10 -6.68 15.01 0.09
CA PHE A 10 -6.51 13.61 -0.28
C PHE A 10 -5.20 13.52 -1.05
N LEU A 11 -4.16 13.05 -0.38
CA LEU A 11 -2.97 12.56 -1.02
C LEU A 11 -3.42 11.26 -1.67
N SER A 12 -3.84 11.34 -2.93
CA SER A 12 -3.93 10.18 -3.80
C SER A 12 -2.52 9.59 -3.83
N CYS A 13 -2.26 8.59 -2.99
CA CYS A 13 -1.18 7.65 -3.22
C CYS A 13 -1.55 6.98 -4.54
N ALA A 14 -1.13 7.60 -5.65
CA ALA A 14 -1.10 6.94 -6.94
C ALA A 14 -0.48 5.57 -6.69
N LEU A 15 -1.08 4.50 -7.23
CA LEU A 15 -0.60 3.12 -7.24
C LEU A 15 0.87 3.13 -7.63
N GLY A 16 1.69 3.32 -6.61
CA GLY A 16 3.03 3.85 -6.72
C GLY A 16 3.98 2.69 -6.86
N PHE A 17 3.73 1.83 -7.84
CA PHE A 17 4.77 0.95 -8.37
C PHE A 17 5.75 1.81 -9.17
N CYS A 18 6.43 2.73 -8.47
CA CYS A 18 7.64 3.36 -8.95
C CYS A 18 8.64 2.25 -9.26
N VAL A 19 8.72 1.89 -10.54
CA VAL A 19 9.74 1.01 -11.08
C VAL A 19 11.08 1.69 -10.82
N LEU A 20 11.74 1.33 -9.72
CA LEU A 20 13.08 1.78 -9.39
C LEU A 20 14.05 1.17 -10.41
N PHE A 21 14.25 1.88 -11.52
CA PHE A 21 15.39 1.66 -12.40
C PHE A 21 16.66 2.03 -11.60
N GLY A 22 17.33 1.02 -11.05
CA GLY A 22 18.62 1.16 -10.39
C GLY A 22 19.69 1.68 -11.36
N TYR A 23 20.01 2.97 -11.28
CA TYR A 23 21.26 3.51 -11.80
C TYR A 23 22.28 3.60 -10.66
N GLY A 24 23.13 2.58 -10.58
CA GLY A 24 24.29 2.56 -9.69
C GLY A 24 25.21 3.75 -9.96
N SER A 25 25.53 4.52 -8.92
CA SER A 25 26.56 5.54 -8.98
C SER A 25 27.74 5.17 -8.09
N THR A 26 28.87 4.99 -8.76
CA THR A 26 30.19 4.76 -8.18
C THR A 26 30.63 5.92 -7.29
N SER A 27 31.17 5.56 -6.13
CA SER A 27 31.86 6.42 -5.17
C SER A 27 33.05 7.19 -5.75
N SER A 28 33.17 8.46 -5.41
CA SER A 28 34.48 9.14 -5.31
C SER A 28 34.44 10.25 -4.26
N ALA A 29 35.34 10.16 -3.28
CA ALA A 29 35.56 11.12 -2.20
C ALA A 29 36.41 12.33 -2.64
N ALA A 30 36.21 13.48 -2.01
CA ALA A 30 37.25 14.49 -1.75
C ALA A 30 36.83 15.47 -0.62
N GLU A 31 37.77 15.71 0.30
CA GLU A 31 37.69 16.53 1.52
C GLU A 31 37.75 18.05 1.27
N THR A 32 37.16 18.87 2.18
CA THR A 32 37.86 19.79 3.12
C THR A 32 37.07 21.08 3.45
N GLN A 33 36.76 21.23 4.75
CA GLN A 33 36.63 22.43 5.63
C GLN A 33 36.15 23.78 5.07
N GLN A 34 35.16 24.39 5.74
CA GLN A 34 35.43 25.54 6.64
C GLN A 34 34.28 25.83 7.62
N ASN A 35 34.66 26.12 8.86
CA ASN A 35 33.84 26.45 10.01
C ASN A 35 33.46 27.95 9.98
N THR A 36 32.19 28.28 10.19
CA THR A 36 31.79 29.60 10.73
C THR A 36 30.46 29.49 11.46
N SER A 37 30.50 29.80 12.75
CA SER A 37 29.39 29.84 13.67
C SER A 37 28.41 30.96 13.33
N THR A 38 27.12 30.64 13.36
CA THR A 38 26.04 31.62 13.55
C THR A 38 25.05 30.99 14.51
N GLU A 39 24.70 31.73 15.56
CA GLU A 39 23.77 31.36 16.62
C GLU A 39 22.41 30.99 16.01
N GLU A 40 21.95 29.76 16.26
CA GLU A 40 20.63 29.29 15.82
C GLU A 40 19.58 29.66 16.87
N ASP A 41 18.56 30.38 16.37
CA ASP A 41 17.30 30.69 17.01
C ASP A 41 16.60 29.38 17.38
N ASN A 42 16.53 29.09 18.68
CA ASN A 42 15.95 27.87 19.23
C ASN A 42 14.55 28.21 19.77
N GLN A 43 13.61 28.46 18.87
CA GLN A 43 12.19 28.57 19.19
C GLN A 43 11.38 28.48 17.89
N ASP A 44 10.44 27.53 17.82
CA ASP A 44 9.48 27.27 16.72
C ASP A 44 9.76 26.07 15.78
N ASP A 45 10.16 24.92 16.34
CA ASP A 45 10.18 23.61 15.63
C ASP A 45 9.34 22.54 16.37
N SER A 46 9.25 22.64 17.70
CA SER A 46 8.48 21.69 18.51
C SER A 46 6.96 21.81 18.32
N GLU A 47 6.41 23.01 18.14
CA GLU A 47 4.95 23.18 17.97
C GLU A 47 4.47 22.66 16.60
N ALA A 48 5.29 22.79 15.55
CA ALA A 48 4.97 22.30 14.21
C ALA A 48 5.13 20.78 14.07
N SER A 49 6.15 20.20 14.71
CA SER A 49 6.34 18.74 14.77
C SER A 49 5.24 18.07 15.61
N GLU A 50 4.85 18.67 16.73
CA GLU A 50 3.78 18.15 17.61
C GLU A 50 2.40 18.27 16.94
N SER A 51 2.13 19.33 16.15
CA SER A 51 0.89 19.44 15.38
C SER A 51 0.80 18.42 14.25
N THR A 52 1.92 18.17 13.55
CA THR A 52 1.95 17.20 12.45
C THR A 52 1.73 15.78 12.96
N ALA A 53 2.37 15.41 14.08
CA ALA A 53 2.17 14.10 14.70
C ALA A 53 0.73 13.90 15.20
N GLN A 54 0.08 14.94 15.73
CA GLN A 54 -1.32 14.86 16.13
C GLN A 54 -2.25 14.71 14.92
N ASP A 55 -2.01 15.48 13.85
CA ASP A 55 -2.79 15.39 12.61
C ASP A 55 -2.66 13.99 11.98
N ASP A 56 -1.47 13.39 11.99
CA ASP A 56 -1.23 12.03 11.49
C ASP A 56 -1.93 10.98 12.36
N GLN A 57 -1.94 11.13 13.68
CA GLN A 57 -2.66 10.23 14.56
C GLN A 57 -4.18 10.29 14.31
N GLU A 58 -4.76 11.49 14.21
CA GLU A 58 -6.19 11.65 13.92
C GLU A 58 -6.56 11.04 12.55
N ALA A 59 -5.68 11.20 11.55
CA ALA A 59 -5.87 10.57 10.24
C ALA A 59 -5.77 9.05 10.28
N ALA A 60 -4.81 8.49 11.03
CA ALA A 60 -4.63 7.05 11.20
C ALA A 60 -5.84 6.40 11.91
N GLU A 61 -6.37 7.05 12.95
CA GLU A 61 -7.56 6.58 13.67
C GLU A 61 -8.81 6.63 12.76
N GLN A 62 -8.92 7.68 11.93
CA GLN A 62 -10.00 7.81 10.96
C GLN A 62 -9.89 6.74 9.86
N LEU A 63 -8.69 6.44 9.37
CA LEU A 63 -8.46 5.40 8.36
C LEU A 63 -9.01 4.03 8.81
N LEU A 64 -8.70 3.57 10.03
CA LEU A 64 -9.26 2.32 10.55
C LEU A 64 -10.79 2.34 10.69
N THR A 65 -11.38 3.52 10.87
CA THR A 65 -12.84 3.68 10.88
C THR A 65 -13.42 3.58 9.47
N ASP A 66 -12.74 4.17 8.48
CA ASP A 66 -13.17 4.20 7.08
C ASP A 66 -12.95 2.84 6.38
N LEU A 67 -11.98 2.06 6.84
CA LEU A 67 -11.73 0.68 6.41
C LEU A 67 -12.76 -0.33 6.93
N LYS A 68 -13.77 0.09 7.68
CA LYS A 68 -14.72 -0.84 8.30
C LYS A 68 -15.37 -1.76 7.25
N GLY A 69 -15.14 -3.06 7.39
CA GLY A 69 -15.65 -4.05 6.43
C GLY A 69 -14.89 -5.37 6.50
N THR A 70 -15.28 -6.30 5.62
CA THR A 70 -14.55 -7.54 5.37
C THR A 70 -14.03 -7.51 3.94
N TYR A 71 -12.78 -7.94 3.74
CA TYR A 71 -12.06 -7.84 2.48
C TYR A 71 -11.53 -9.21 2.09
N GLN A 72 -11.59 -9.48 0.79
CA GLN A 72 -10.95 -10.61 0.12
C GLN A 72 -9.86 -10.08 -0.82
N GLU A 73 -9.01 -10.96 -1.34
CA GLU A 73 -7.95 -10.61 -2.30
C GLU A 73 -8.51 -9.88 -3.53
N LEU A 74 -7.86 -8.80 -3.94
CA LEU A 74 -8.29 -7.91 -5.02
C LEU A 74 -8.18 -8.57 -6.40
N TRP A 75 -6.97 -9.05 -6.72
CA TRP A 75 -6.60 -9.42 -8.10
C TRP A 75 -7.41 -10.59 -8.67
N PRO A 76 -7.72 -11.66 -7.90
CA PRO A 76 -8.60 -12.72 -8.39
C PRO A 76 -10.00 -12.22 -8.79
N VAL A 77 -10.47 -11.12 -8.18
CA VAL A 77 -11.78 -10.53 -8.50
C VAL A 77 -11.69 -9.68 -9.75
N ILE A 78 -10.81 -8.67 -9.76
CA ILE A 78 -10.80 -7.68 -10.84
C ILE A 78 -10.16 -8.21 -12.13
N LEU A 79 -9.38 -9.29 -12.07
CA LEU A 79 -8.84 -10.00 -13.24
C LEU A 79 -9.73 -11.17 -13.69
N ALA A 80 -10.93 -11.34 -13.12
CA ALA A 80 -11.84 -12.38 -13.56
C ALA A 80 -12.21 -12.22 -15.04
N ASP A 81 -12.41 -13.35 -15.74
CA ASP A 81 -12.65 -13.39 -17.19
C ASP A 81 -13.80 -12.48 -17.66
N GLU A 82 -14.79 -12.26 -16.81
CA GLU A 82 -15.94 -11.40 -17.11
C GLU A 82 -15.59 -9.91 -17.24
N TYR A 83 -14.46 -9.48 -16.66
CA TYR A 83 -13.96 -8.10 -16.71
C TYR A 83 -12.89 -7.89 -17.79
N ASN A 84 -12.50 -8.92 -18.55
CA ASN A 84 -11.49 -8.80 -19.61
C ASN A 84 -11.80 -7.68 -20.61
N GLN A 85 -13.06 -7.54 -21.03
CA GLN A 85 -13.42 -6.48 -21.99
C GLN A 85 -13.33 -5.09 -21.37
N LEU A 86 -13.65 -4.96 -20.09
CA LEU A 86 -13.57 -3.68 -19.37
C LEU A 86 -12.10 -3.22 -19.28
N TRP A 87 -11.18 -4.11 -18.91
CA TRP A 87 -9.74 -3.84 -18.93
C TRP A 87 -9.24 -3.39 -20.31
N LEU A 88 -9.68 -4.08 -21.37
CA LEU A 88 -9.31 -3.72 -22.74
C LEU A 88 -9.87 -2.36 -23.14
N ASP A 89 -11.13 -2.08 -22.83
CA ASP A 89 -11.79 -0.82 -23.18
C ASP A 89 -11.14 0.37 -22.46
N ASP A 90 -10.89 0.26 -21.15
CA ASP A 90 -10.25 1.31 -20.35
C ASP A 90 -8.78 1.52 -20.74
N SER A 91 -8.06 0.43 -21.04
CA SER A 91 -6.69 0.54 -21.56
C SER A 91 -6.65 1.18 -22.95
N ALA A 92 -7.54 0.76 -23.86
CA ALA A 92 -7.63 1.31 -25.21
C ALA A 92 -7.97 2.80 -25.22
N ALA A 93 -8.74 3.27 -24.25
CA ALA A 93 -9.04 4.69 -24.09
C ALA A 93 -7.78 5.55 -23.84
N ILE A 94 -6.70 4.96 -23.32
CA ILE A 94 -5.44 5.65 -23.00
C ILE A 94 -4.37 5.37 -24.06
N VAL A 95 -4.10 4.10 -24.37
CA VAL A 95 -2.98 3.69 -25.24
C VAL A 95 -3.40 3.31 -26.67
N GLY A 96 -4.70 3.33 -26.97
CA GLY A 96 -5.29 2.92 -28.25
C GLY A 96 -5.50 1.41 -28.37
N ASP A 97 -6.48 1.02 -29.21
CA ASP A 97 -6.91 -0.38 -29.41
C ASP A 97 -5.73 -1.34 -29.71
N ASP A 98 -4.79 -0.90 -30.56
CA ASP A 98 -3.65 -1.73 -30.98
C ASP A 98 -2.68 -2.07 -29.84
N ASN A 99 -2.67 -1.29 -28.74
CA ASN A 99 -1.76 -1.47 -27.61
C ASN A 99 -2.46 -2.00 -26.34
N ALA A 100 -3.80 -2.04 -26.31
CA ALA A 100 -4.58 -2.32 -25.11
C ALA A 100 -4.27 -3.71 -24.53
N GLU A 101 -4.21 -4.75 -25.36
CA GLU A 101 -3.93 -6.12 -24.90
C GLU A 101 -2.55 -6.24 -24.24
N ALA A 102 -1.52 -5.64 -24.86
CA ALA A 102 -0.16 -5.63 -24.31
C ALA A 102 -0.06 -4.80 -23.02
N ALA A 103 -0.84 -3.72 -22.90
CA ALA A 103 -0.92 -2.92 -21.69
C ALA A 103 -1.55 -3.71 -20.54
N VAL A 104 -2.66 -4.40 -20.78
CA VAL A 104 -3.31 -5.28 -19.79
C VAL A 104 -2.37 -6.42 -19.36
N GLU A 105 -1.70 -7.08 -20.31
CA GLU A 105 -0.71 -8.14 -20.00
C GLU A 105 0.42 -7.60 -19.12
N LYS A 106 0.97 -6.44 -19.46
CA LYS A 106 2.04 -5.80 -18.66
C LYS A 106 1.54 -5.46 -17.26
N MET A 107 0.40 -4.78 -17.14
CA MET A 107 -0.18 -4.37 -15.87
C MET A 107 -0.47 -5.55 -14.94
N SER A 108 -1.18 -6.56 -15.44
CA SER A 108 -1.46 -7.78 -14.67
C SER A 108 -0.19 -8.53 -14.27
N SER A 109 0.84 -8.56 -15.11
CA SER A 109 2.10 -9.23 -14.77
C SER A 109 2.87 -8.60 -13.62
N MET A 110 2.65 -7.31 -13.31
CA MET A 110 3.34 -6.61 -12.22
C MET A 110 2.77 -6.95 -10.83
N VAL A 111 1.54 -7.47 -10.78
CA VAL A 111 0.74 -7.62 -9.54
C VAL A 111 0.28 -9.07 -9.30
N THR A 112 0.75 -9.99 -10.14
CA THR A 112 0.46 -11.44 -10.05
C THR A 112 1.73 -12.25 -9.78
N GLY A 113 2.68 -11.64 -9.05
CA GLY A 113 3.81 -12.36 -8.49
C GLY A 113 3.34 -13.48 -7.56
N THR A 114 4.15 -14.54 -7.44
CA THR A 114 3.81 -15.73 -6.62
C THR A 114 4.96 -16.14 -5.69
N VAL A 115 6.01 -15.34 -5.67
CA VAL A 115 7.18 -15.54 -4.82
C VAL A 115 7.40 -14.27 -4.03
N THR A 116 7.77 -14.43 -2.76
CA THR A 116 8.08 -13.35 -1.82
C THR A 116 9.39 -13.65 -1.10
N GLY A 117 9.88 -12.69 -0.32
CA GLY A 117 11.04 -12.88 0.54
C GLY A 117 12.32 -13.21 -0.23
N GLU A 118 13.20 -14.03 0.34
CA GLU A 118 14.48 -14.40 -0.28
C GLU A 118 14.31 -15.06 -1.66
N GLU A 119 13.21 -15.80 -1.89
CA GLU A 119 12.93 -16.44 -3.18
C GLU A 119 12.65 -15.39 -4.27
N ALA A 120 11.89 -14.36 -3.95
CA ALA A 120 11.64 -13.24 -4.86
C ALA A 120 12.91 -12.45 -5.17
N VAL A 121 13.74 -12.17 -4.15
CA VAL A 121 15.02 -11.46 -4.34
C VAL A 121 15.93 -12.17 -5.34
N GLU A 122 16.06 -13.49 -5.23
CA GLU A 122 16.87 -14.27 -6.17
C GLU A 122 16.22 -14.36 -7.56
N THR A 123 14.89 -14.44 -7.61
CA THR A 123 14.12 -14.51 -8.88
C THR A 123 14.24 -13.21 -9.68
N TYR A 124 14.14 -12.06 -9.03
CA TYR A 124 14.02 -10.74 -9.68
C TYR A 124 15.34 -9.97 -9.78
N LYS A 125 16.47 -10.54 -9.36
CA LYS A 125 17.80 -9.88 -9.41
C LYS A 125 18.23 -9.37 -10.79
N ASP A 126 17.71 -9.96 -11.86
CA ASP A 126 18.03 -9.62 -13.25
C ASP A 126 16.91 -8.80 -13.94
N GLY A 127 15.89 -8.34 -13.18
CA GLY A 127 14.76 -7.55 -13.65
C GLY A 127 13.44 -8.34 -13.77
N ASN A 128 12.43 -7.75 -14.42
CA ASN A 128 11.06 -8.29 -14.56
C ASN A 128 10.39 -8.62 -13.22
N MET A 129 10.51 -7.70 -12.26
CA MET A 129 9.88 -7.82 -10.96
C MET A 129 8.35 -7.83 -11.06
N ALA A 130 7.75 -8.62 -10.19
CA ALA A 130 6.32 -8.62 -9.92
C ALA A 130 6.15 -8.64 -8.39
N TYR A 131 5.10 -7.98 -7.91
CA TYR A 131 4.68 -8.13 -6.52
C TYR A 131 3.69 -9.27 -6.41
N ASP A 132 3.86 -10.06 -5.36
CA ASP A 132 2.80 -10.89 -4.82
C ASP A 132 1.87 -9.98 -4.02
N CYS A 133 0.59 -9.98 -4.38
CA CYS A 133 -0.44 -9.16 -3.76
C CYS A 133 -1.49 -9.98 -2.99
N ASP A 134 -1.21 -11.26 -2.79
CA ASP A 134 -2.08 -12.19 -2.07
C ASP A 134 -1.99 -11.98 -0.55
N PHE A 135 -2.96 -12.57 0.15
CA PHE A 135 -2.93 -12.64 1.60
C PHE A 135 -2.08 -13.85 2.03
N LEU A 136 -1.08 -13.60 2.88
CA LEU A 136 -0.21 -14.63 3.43
C LEU A 136 -0.80 -15.28 4.71
N GLN A 137 -0.06 -16.24 5.28
CA GLN A 137 -0.41 -16.95 6.53
C GLN A 137 -1.81 -17.60 6.54
N ASP A 138 -2.23 -18.14 5.39
CA ASP A 138 -3.51 -18.83 5.19
C ASP A 138 -4.77 -17.96 5.43
N VAL A 139 -4.62 -16.63 5.46
CA VAL A 139 -5.75 -15.70 5.60
C VAL A 139 -6.51 -15.61 4.27
N ASP A 140 -7.81 -15.88 4.30
CA ASP A 140 -8.72 -15.71 3.16
C ASP A 140 -9.43 -14.35 3.19
N GLN A 141 -9.75 -13.88 4.40
CA GLN A 141 -10.42 -12.60 4.60
C GLN A 141 -9.86 -11.86 5.80
N PHE A 142 -9.72 -10.54 5.65
CA PHE A 142 -9.50 -9.61 6.74
C PHE A 142 -10.78 -8.85 7.07
N THR A 143 -11.08 -8.66 8.36
CA THR A 143 -12.16 -7.81 8.84
C THR A 143 -11.59 -6.69 9.69
N PHE A 144 -11.91 -5.45 9.31
CA PHE A 144 -11.60 -4.24 10.05
C PHE A 144 -12.88 -3.75 10.76
N ASP A 145 -12.80 -3.51 12.07
CA ASP A 145 -13.89 -2.95 12.89
C ASP A 145 -13.31 -1.92 13.88
N GLY A 146 -13.03 -0.72 13.36
CA GLY A 146 -12.31 0.30 14.11
C GLY A 146 -10.89 -0.17 14.43
N THR A 147 -10.46 -0.06 15.67
CA THR A 147 -9.12 -0.49 16.10
C THR A 147 -8.92 -2.00 16.13
N THR A 148 -9.97 -2.80 15.87
CA THR A 148 -9.87 -4.25 15.84
C THR A 148 -9.67 -4.75 14.42
N ILE A 149 -8.60 -5.54 14.20
CA ILE A 149 -8.36 -6.26 12.95
C ILE A 149 -8.40 -7.76 13.26
N SER A 150 -9.07 -8.52 12.40
CA SER A 150 -9.12 -9.97 12.49
C SER A 150 -8.98 -10.60 11.11
N GLY A 151 -8.55 -11.85 11.07
CA GLY A 151 -8.47 -12.63 9.84
C GLY A 151 -9.07 -14.01 10.01
N SER A 152 -9.67 -14.53 8.95
CA SER A 152 -10.20 -15.90 8.89
C SER A 152 -9.64 -16.69 7.72
N ASP A 153 -9.53 -18.00 7.88
CA ASP A 153 -9.24 -18.90 6.77
C ASP A 153 -10.45 -19.09 5.84
N LYS A 154 -10.24 -19.78 4.73
CA LYS A 154 -11.26 -20.10 3.71
C LYS A 154 -12.49 -20.86 4.23
N ASP A 155 -12.39 -21.48 5.42
CA ASP A 155 -13.51 -22.20 6.05
C ASP A 155 -14.25 -21.30 7.06
N GLY A 156 -13.86 -20.02 7.15
CA GLY A 156 -14.43 -19.01 8.05
C GLY A 156 -13.95 -19.13 9.49
N LYS A 157 -12.86 -19.87 9.75
CA LYS A 157 -12.30 -19.98 11.09
C LYS A 157 -11.36 -18.81 11.35
N GLU A 158 -11.58 -18.12 12.47
CA GLU A 158 -10.70 -17.05 12.96
C GLU A 158 -9.27 -17.58 13.17
N LEU A 159 -8.31 -16.92 12.52
CA LEU A 159 -6.87 -17.18 12.64
C LEU A 159 -6.23 -16.27 13.68
N PHE A 160 -6.65 -15.00 13.69
CA PHE A 160 -6.21 -14.01 14.66
C PHE A 160 -7.28 -12.93 14.86
N LYS A 161 -7.18 -12.21 15.98
CA LYS A 161 -8.01 -11.05 16.28
C LYS A 161 -7.35 -10.23 17.37
N HIS A 162 -6.96 -9.00 17.05
CA HIS A 162 -6.27 -8.10 17.97
C HIS A 162 -6.78 -6.67 17.88
N THR A 163 -6.47 -5.87 18.89
CA THR A 163 -6.60 -4.41 18.82
C THR A 163 -5.27 -3.77 18.49
N TYR A 164 -5.32 -2.62 17.82
CA TYR A 164 -4.15 -1.90 17.33
C TYR A 164 -4.22 -0.41 17.66
N HIS A 165 -3.05 0.19 17.85
CA HIS A 165 -2.87 1.63 17.97
C HIS A 165 -1.89 2.14 16.90
N TYR A 166 -2.01 3.42 16.55
CA TYR A 166 -1.08 4.09 15.63
C TYR A 166 0.30 4.25 16.28
N GLU A 167 1.35 3.86 15.57
CA GLU A 167 2.75 3.92 16.05
C GLU A 167 3.64 4.84 15.18
N GLY A 168 3.22 5.17 13.95
CA GLY A 168 3.99 6.08 13.09
C GLY A 168 3.71 5.90 11.61
N MET A 169 4.53 6.52 10.77
CA MET A 169 4.41 6.45 9.31
C MET A 169 5.62 5.73 8.71
N GLU A 170 5.38 4.78 7.81
CA GLU A 170 6.42 4.16 6.98
C GLU A 170 6.88 5.16 5.93
N GLU A 171 8.17 5.52 5.94
CA GLU A 171 8.68 6.67 5.18
C GLU A 171 8.75 6.44 3.66
N THR A 172 8.92 5.20 3.20
CA THR A 172 9.16 4.88 1.78
C THR A 172 7.91 5.05 0.94
N ARG A 173 6.77 4.55 1.42
CA ARG A 173 5.49 4.61 0.71
C ARG A 173 4.40 5.40 1.42
N GLY A 174 4.66 5.92 2.63
CA GLY A 174 3.67 6.68 3.39
C GLY A 174 2.52 5.81 3.91
N LEU A 175 2.85 4.64 4.46
CA LEU A 175 1.86 3.74 5.07
C LEU A 175 1.73 4.02 6.56
N TYR A 176 0.49 4.10 7.05
CA TYR A 176 0.23 4.22 8.49
C TYR A 176 0.60 2.91 9.20
N ILE A 177 1.49 2.99 10.18
CA ILE A 177 1.96 1.87 11.00
C ILE A 177 1.05 1.75 12.21
N TYR A 178 0.54 0.54 12.41
CA TYR A 178 -0.26 0.15 13.56
C TYR A 178 0.42 -1.01 14.28
N GLU A 179 0.57 -0.89 15.60
CA GLU A 179 1.09 -1.95 16.47
C GLU A 179 -0.04 -2.55 17.30
N SER A 180 -0.01 -3.87 17.45
CA SER A 180 -0.98 -4.59 18.26
C SER A 180 -0.81 -4.32 19.75
N ASP A 181 -1.92 -4.16 20.47
CA ASP A 181 -1.92 -4.07 21.94
C ASP A 181 -1.72 -5.44 22.62
N ASP A 182 -1.84 -6.53 21.86
CA ASP A 182 -1.82 -7.90 22.37
C ASP A 182 -0.41 -8.51 22.29
N ALA A 183 0.02 -9.16 23.36
CA ALA A 183 1.38 -9.69 23.46
C ALA A 183 1.63 -10.99 22.66
N ASP A 184 0.57 -11.61 22.14
CA ASP A 184 0.59 -12.89 21.42
C ASP A 184 0.18 -12.77 19.94
N SER A 185 0.27 -11.58 19.37
CA SER A 185 -0.13 -11.29 17.98
C SER A 185 0.76 -11.93 16.91
N GLY A 186 1.98 -12.34 17.26
CA GLY A 186 2.86 -13.11 16.37
C GLY A 186 3.09 -12.40 15.03
N GLU A 187 2.78 -13.07 13.91
CA GLU A 187 2.93 -12.51 12.57
C GLU A 187 1.98 -11.33 12.28
N PHE A 188 0.96 -11.12 13.12
CA PHE A 188 0.02 -10.02 13.00
C PHE A 188 0.32 -8.89 13.99
N THR A 189 1.58 -8.73 14.41
CA THR A 189 1.98 -7.69 15.39
C THR A 189 1.88 -6.29 14.79
N TYR A 190 2.37 -6.10 13.57
CA TYR A 190 2.36 -4.81 12.88
C TYR A 190 1.51 -4.87 11.61
N PHE A 191 0.78 -3.79 11.33
CA PHE A 191 0.16 -3.51 10.04
C PHE A 191 0.67 -2.16 9.52
N CYS A 192 1.15 -2.13 8.28
CA CYS A 192 1.45 -0.90 7.55
C CYS A 192 0.39 -0.74 6.46
N ILE A 193 -0.53 0.22 6.61
CA ILE A 193 -1.73 0.34 5.77
C ILE A 193 -1.69 1.62 4.94
N ALA A 194 -1.94 1.50 3.65
CA ALA A 194 -2.05 2.65 2.76
C ALA A 194 -3.35 3.42 3.05
N PRO A 195 -3.42 4.73 2.77
CA PRO A 195 -4.64 5.53 2.91
C PRO A 195 -5.69 5.24 1.82
N ASP A 196 -5.76 3.99 1.35
CA ASP A 196 -6.67 3.48 0.34
C ASP A 196 -7.93 2.91 0.99
N THR A 197 -9.09 3.27 0.44
CA THR A 197 -10.39 2.86 0.98
C THR A 197 -11.36 2.57 -0.14
N MET A 198 -12.45 1.86 0.18
CA MET A 198 -13.54 1.63 -0.77
C MET A 198 -14.20 2.92 -1.26
N ASP A 199 -14.15 4.00 -0.48
CA ASP A 199 -14.77 5.28 -0.83
C ASP A 199 -13.88 6.15 -1.74
N THR A 200 -12.57 5.91 -1.76
CA THR A 200 -11.58 6.78 -2.45
C THR A 200 -10.90 6.10 -3.61
N THR A 201 -10.51 4.84 -3.45
CA THR A 201 -9.69 4.10 -4.42
C THR A 201 -10.24 2.70 -4.72
N TRP A 202 -11.36 2.32 -4.11
CA TRP A 202 -12.11 1.07 -4.37
C TRP A 202 -11.37 -0.22 -4.04
N HIS A 203 -10.24 -0.12 -3.33
CA HIS A 203 -9.44 -1.23 -2.83
C HIS A 203 -8.73 -0.80 -1.55
N ILE A 204 -8.00 -1.73 -0.93
CA ILE A 204 -7.11 -1.48 0.21
C ILE A 204 -5.74 -2.08 -0.10
N GLU A 205 -4.66 -1.47 0.38
CA GLU A 205 -3.31 -2.02 0.32
C GLU A 205 -2.64 -1.98 1.68
N PHE A 206 -1.95 -3.06 2.05
CA PHE A 206 -1.26 -3.13 3.33
C PHE A 206 -0.15 -4.19 3.35
N ARG A 207 0.73 -4.08 4.33
CA ARG A 207 1.72 -5.09 4.70
C ARG A 207 1.51 -5.43 6.17
N TYR A 208 1.82 -6.66 6.58
CA TYR A 208 1.74 -7.06 7.98
C TYR A 208 2.79 -8.10 8.32
N GLY A 209 3.21 -8.12 9.59
CA GLY A 209 4.35 -8.93 10.01
C GLY A 209 4.70 -8.77 11.48
N SER A 210 5.70 -9.53 11.91
CA SER A 210 6.21 -9.51 13.28
C SER A 210 7.41 -8.56 13.49
N ASP A 211 8.02 -8.08 12.42
CA ASP A 211 9.21 -7.21 12.44
C ASP A 211 9.01 -6.00 11.51
N LEU A 212 8.93 -4.81 12.11
CA LEU A 212 8.69 -3.56 11.40
C LEU A 212 9.86 -3.18 10.48
N ASP A 213 11.11 -3.46 10.87
CA ASP A 213 12.28 -3.16 10.04
C ASP A 213 12.28 -4.01 8.77
N ALA A 214 11.87 -5.28 8.90
CA ALA A 214 11.70 -6.19 7.77
C ALA A 214 10.53 -5.77 6.87
N LEU A 215 9.41 -5.33 7.45
CA LEU A 215 8.27 -4.82 6.67
C LEU A 215 8.63 -3.58 5.86
N GLY A 216 9.57 -2.75 6.33
CA GLY A 216 10.10 -1.61 5.58
C GLY A 216 10.99 -1.97 4.39
N GLN A 217 11.39 -3.25 4.23
CA GLN A 217 12.20 -3.70 3.10
C GLN A 217 11.32 -4.22 1.96
N TYR A 218 11.25 -3.48 0.85
CA TYR A 218 10.41 -3.83 -0.30
C TYR A 218 11.08 -4.77 -1.31
N ASP A 219 12.41 -4.75 -1.40
CA ASP A 219 13.22 -5.54 -2.35
C ASP A 219 14.24 -6.45 -1.66
N ALA A 220 14.12 -6.62 -0.34
CA ALA A 220 14.99 -7.46 0.49
C ALA A 220 14.25 -7.99 1.72
N GLY A 221 14.83 -8.98 2.40
CA GLY A 221 14.26 -9.54 3.64
C GLY A 221 13.06 -10.44 3.41
N ASP A 222 12.38 -10.81 4.50
CA ASP A 222 11.34 -11.84 4.50
C ASP A 222 10.05 -11.41 3.80
N TYR A 223 9.82 -10.10 3.66
CA TYR A 223 8.63 -9.50 3.03
C TYR A 223 8.94 -8.83 1.67
N ALA A 224 10.07 -9.19 1.06
CA ALA A 224 10.44 -8.66 -0.25
C ALA A 224 9.37 -8.98 -1.31
N TYR A 225 9.09 -8.01 -2.18
CA TYR A 225 8.16 -8.11 -3.30
C TYR A 225 6.73 -8.55 -2.92
N TRP A 226 6.28 -8.17 -1.72
CA TRP A 226 4.92 -8.45 -1.25
C TRP A 226 4.17 -7.19 -0.85
N LEU A 227 2.92 -7.03 -1.28
CA LEU A 227 2.03 -5.94 -0.86
C LEU A 227 0.59 -6.43 -0.99
N ALA A 228 -0.04 -6.80 0.12
CA ALA A 228 -1.38 -7.33 0.10
C ALA A 228 -2.37 -6.29 -0.44
N ALA A 229 -3.22 -6.71 -1.38
CA ALA A 229 -4.28 -5.87 -1.95
C ALA A 229 -5.63 -6.54 -1.77
N GLY A 230 -6.62 -5.78 -1.27
CA GLY A 230 -7.94 -6.30 -0.94
C GLY A 230 -9.08 -5.48 -1.53
N ILE A 231 -10.24 -6.12 -1.69
CA ILE A 231 -11.51 -5.49 -2.04
C ILE A 231 -12.60 -5.95 -1.08
N SER A 232 -13.53 -5.05 -0.74
CA SER A 232 -14.64 -5.36 0.17
C SER A 232 -15.47 -6.53 -0.35
N THR A 233 -15.82 -7.51 0.47
CA THR A 233 -16.71 -8.62 0.07
C THR A 233 -18.13 -8.17 -0.30
N ASP A 234 -18.48 -6.92 0.04
CA ASP A 234 -19.74 -6.27 -0.32
C ASP A 234 -19.59 -5.33 -1.54
N TYR A 235 -18.52 -5.47 -2.34
CA TYR A 235 -18.28 -4.66 -3.54
C TYR A 235 -19.47 -4.70 -4.50
N THR A 236 -19.67 -3.59 -5.19
CA THR A 236 -20.63 -3.43 -6.27
C THR A 236 -19.93 -3.53 -7.62
N GLN A 237 -20.72 -3.67 -8.69
CA GLN A 237 -20.18 -3.60 -10.05
C GLN A 237 -19.51 -2.24 -10.35
N GLU A 238 -20.04 -1.15 -9.78
CA GLU A 238 -19.46 0.19 -9.93
C GLU A 238 -18.08 0.29 -9.26
N ASP A 239 -17.88 -0.39 -8.13
CA ASP A 239 -16.57 -0.43 -7.47
C ASP A 239 -15.51 -1.13 -8.34
N ILE A 240 -15.88 -2.23 -9.00
CA ILE A 240 -15.01 -2.93 -9.95
C ILE A 240 -14.66 -2.04 -11.15
N GLU A 241 -15.66 -1.39 -11.74
CA GLU A 241 -15.48 -0.47 -12.86
C GLU A 241 -14.54 0.68 -12.51
N ASN A 242 -14.75 1.30 -11.35
CA ASN A 242 -13.90 2.40 -10.90
C ASN A 242 -12.48 1.93 -10.53
N CYS A 243 -12.33 0.77 -9.88
CA CYS A 243 -11.03 0.22 -9.53
C CYS A 243 -10.18 -0.07 -10.76
N ILE A 244 -10.75 -0.72 -11.78
CA ILE A 244 -10.05 -1.05 -13.03
C ILE A 244 -9.69 0.24 -13.79
N GLN A 245 -10.64 1.17 -13.91
CA GLN A 245 -10.40 2.45 -14.57
C GLN A 245 -9.29 3.26 -13.89
N LEU A 246 -9.31 3.32 -12.55
CA LEU A 246 -8.27 3.98 -11.75
C LEU A 246 -6.91 3.34 -12.04
N PHE A 247 -6.82 2.01 -11.95
CA PHE A 247 -5.57 1.29 -12.17
C PHE A 247 -5.01 1.53 -13.59
N CYS A 248 -5.86 1.44 -14.62
CA CYS A 248 -5.48 1.76 -16.00
C CYS A 248 -4.98 3.20 -16.13
N THR A 249 -5.70 4.15 -15.53
CA THR A 249 -5.35 5.57 -15.59
C THR A 249 -3.99 5.83 -14.96
N GLU A 250 -3.76 5.33 -13.75
CA GLU A 250 -2.52 5.59 -13.02
C GLU A 250 -1.30 4.95 -13.68
N ASN A 251 -1.45 3.76 -14.26
CA ASN A 251 -0.32 3.01 -14.83
C ASN A 251 -0.05 3.29 -16.31
N LEU A 252 -1.02 3.85 -17.05
CA LEU A 252 -0.87 4.10 -18.48
C LEU A 252 -0.78 5.59 -18.84
N SER A 253 -1.28 6.50 -18.00
CA SER A 253 -1.29 7.95 -18.34
C SER A 253 0.08 8.61 -18.29
N GLU A 254 1.07 8.01 -17.62
CA GLU A 254 2.45 8.52 -17.58
C GLU A 254 3.34 7.94 -18.70
N ALA A 255 2.80 7.11 -19.59
CA ALA A 255 3.57 6.45 -20.67
C ALA A 255 3.84 7.33 -21.91
N GLU A 256 3.59 8.64 -21.87
CA GLU A 256 3.89 9.60 -22.96
C GLU A 256 5.21 10.37 -22.79
#